data_AF-A0A2R6HUA1-F1
#
_entry.id   AF-A0A2R6HUA1-F1
#
_cell.length_a   1.000
_cell.length_b   1.000
_cell.length_c   1.000
_cell.angle_alpha   90.00
_cell.angle_beta   90.00
_cell.angle_gamma   90.00
#
_symmetry.space_group_name_H-M   'P 1'
#
loop_
_entity.id
_entity.type
_entity.pdbx_description
1 polymer ?
#
loop_
_entity_poly.entity_id
_entity_poly.type
_entity_poly.pdbx_seq_one_letter_code
_entity_poly.pdbx_strand_id
1 'polypeptide(L)'
;MRALWSEYEARESPEARFVKDMDLLDTCLQALVYEREGRYEPGGDAFREYNRLDEFFATSEPRLSTERGRALFEQVRRKYEAARGEE
;
A
#
# COMPACT_ATOMS: atom_id res chain seq x y z
N MET A 1 -2.04 -7.01 -25.23
CA MET A 1 -1.11 -7.18 -24.08
C MET A 1 -0.23 -5.94 -23.91
N ARG A 2 0.71 -5.63 -24.82
CA ARG A 2 1.60 -4.45 -24.68
C ARG A 2 0.86 -3.11 -24.53
N ALA A 3 -0.17 -2.86 -25.33
CA ALA A 3 -0.93 -1.59 -25.26
C ALA A 3 -1.58 -1.35 -23.87
N LEU A 4 -2.29 -2.35 -23.33
CA LEU A 4 -2.91 -2.25 -22.00
C LEU A 4 -1.90 -2.10 -20.88
N TRP A 5 -0.75 -2.79 -20.98
CA TRP A 5 0.33 -2.63 -20.00
C TRP A 5 0.92 -1.22 -20.04
N SER A 6 1.16 -0.67 -21.24
CA SER A 6 1.67 0.70 -21.39
C SER A 6 0.69 1.74 -20.85
N GLU A 7 -0.60 1.59 -21.13
CA GLU A 7 -1.67 2.45 -20.60
C GLU A 7 -1.74 2.41 -19.07
N TYR A 8 -1.63 1.21 -18.49
CA TYR A 8 -1.59 0.98 -17.04
C TYR A 8 -0.38 1.67 -16.38
N GLU A 9 0.82 1.42 -16.91
CA GLU A 9 2.06 1.99 -16.37
C GLU A 9 2.09 3.52 -16.50
N ALA A 10 1.60 4.05 -17.63
CA ALA A 10 1.51 5.49 -17.86
C ALA A 10 0.33 6.17 -17.11
N ARG A 11 -0.59 5.38 -16.54
CA ARG A 11 -1.78 5.87 -15.81
C ARG A 11 -2.62 6.84 -16.64
N GLU A 12 -2.79 6.52 -17.92
CA GLU A 12 -3.39 7.44 -18.89
C GLU A 12 -4.91 7.56 -18.73
N SER A 13 -5.59 6.43 -18.55
CA SER A 13 -7.03 6.35 -18.38
C SER A 13 -7.47 6.41 -16.90
N PRO A 14 -8.73 6.80 -16.63
CA PRO A 14 -9.34 6.65 -15.30
C PRO A 14 -9.25 5.22 -14.77
N GLU A 15 -9.44 4.22 -15.62
CA GLU A 15 -9.34 2.80 -15.29
C GLU A 15 -7.91 2.42 -14.91
N ALA A 16 -6.91 2.83 -15.69
CA ALA A 16 -5.50 2.60 -15.39
C ALA A 16 -5.10 3.20 -14.04
N ARG A 17 -5.53 4.43 -13.74
CA ARG A 17 -5.32 5.09 -12.43
C ARG A 17 -5.96 4.31 -11.30
N PHE A 18 -7.22 3.91 -11.47
CA PHE A 18 -7.94 3.13 -10.48
C PHE A 18 -7.26 1.79 -10.19
N VAL A 19 -6.90 1.03 -11.23
CA VAL A 19 -6.20 -0.25 -11.07
C VAL A 19 -4.83 -0.06 -10.41
N LYS A 20 -4.11 1.01 -10.75
CA LYS A 20 -2.81 1.30 -10.13
C LYS A 20 -2.94 1.66 -8.64
N ASP A 21 -4.00 2.37 -8.26
CA ASP A 21 -4.30 2.60 -6.85
C ASP A 21 -4.64 1.28 -6.12
N MET A 22 -5.36 0.35 -6.76
CA MET A 22 -5.67 -0.96 -6.16
C MET A 22 -4.42 -1.85 -5.99
N ASP A 23 -3.49 -1.83 -6.94
CA ASP A 23 -2.18 -2.51 -6.86
C ASP A 23 -1.38 -2.03 -5.64
N LEU A 24 -1.34 -0.72 -5.41
CA LEU A 24 -0.69 -0.15 -4.22
C LEU A 24 -1.42 -0.54 -2.92
N LEU A 25 -2.75 -0.53 -2.94
CA LEU A 25 -3.55 -0.93 -1.78
C LEU A 25 -3.38 -2.40 -1.41
N ASP A 26 -3.21 -3.28 -2.38
CA ASP A 26 -2.98 -4.71 -2.15
C ASP A 26 -1.71 -4.93 -1.32
N THR A 27 -0.63 -4.20 -1.62
CA THR A 27 0.61 -4.27 -0.84
C THR A 27 0.42 -3.78 0.61
N CYS A 28 -0.36 -2.71 0.81
CA CYS A 28 -0.69 -2.20 2.15
C CYS A 28 -1.58 -3.18 2.93
N LEU A 29 -2.52 -3.85 2.25
CA LEU A 29 -3.36 -4.90 2.85
C LEU A 29 -2.52 -6.11 3.27
N GLN A 30 -1.55 -6.51 2.45
CA GLN A 30 -0.62 -7.57 2.79
C GLN A 30 0.19 -7.21 4.05
N ALA A 31 0.65 -5.95 4.15
CA ALA A 31 1.34 -5.47 5.35
C ALA A 31 0.45 -5.56 6.60
N LEU A 32 -0.83 -5.19 6.50
CA LEU A 32 -1.81 -5.36 7.58
C LEU A 32 -1.99 -6.83 8.00
N VAL A 33 -2.09 -7.75 7.04
CA VAL A 33 -2.21 -9.18 7.33
C VAL A 33 -0.96 -9.69 8.03
N TYR A 34 0.22 -9.32 7.55
CA TYR A 34 1.49 -9.74 8.15
C TYR A 34 1.71 -9.19 9.55
N GLU A 35 1.28 -7.96 9.79
CA GLU A 35 1.23 -7.36 11.12
C GLU A 35 0.38 -8.17 12.09
N ARG A 36 -0.84 -8.51 11.69
CA ARG A 36 -1.78 -9.28 12.53
C ARG A 36 -1.33 -10.71 12.78
N GLU A 37 -0.70 -11.33 11.79
CA GLU A 37 -0.28 -12.73 11.85
C GLU A 37 1.17 -12.91 12.35
N GLY A 38 1.90 -11.82 12.64
CA GLY A 38 3.29 -11.87 13.07
C GLY A 38 4.22 -12.53 12.04
N ARG A 39 3.98 -12.31 10.75
CA ARG A 39 4.63 -13.04 9.63
C ARG A 39 5.96 -12.45 9.17
N TYR A 40 6.58 -11.61 10.00
CA TYR A 40 7.89 -11.02 9.75
C TYR A 40 8.61 -10.77 11.07
N GLU A 41 9.94 -10.65 11.03
CA GLU A 41 10.75 -10.34 12.21
C GLU A 41 10.85 -8.81 12.38
N PRO A 42 10.29 -8.23 13.45
CA PRO A 42 10.45 -6.81 13.72
C PRO A 42 11.92 -6.46 14.00
N GLY A 43 12.46 -5.46 13.30
CA GLY A 43 13.85 -5.03 13.47
C GLY A 43 14.88 -5.85 12.69
N GLY A 44 14.45 -6.68 11.73
CA GLY A 44 15.35 -7.31 10.77
C GLY A 44 16.07 -6.27 9.89
N ASP A 45 17.26 -6.63 9.41
CA ASP A 45 18.18 -5.72 8.68
C ASP A 45 17.65 -5.24 7.31
N ALA A 46 16.49 -5.74 6.89
CA ALA A 46 15.90 -5.47 5.58
C ALA A 46 15.33 -4.04 5.45
N PHE A 47 15.00 -3.36 6.56
CA PHE A 47 14.33 -2.06 6.52
C PHE A 47 14.82 -1.16 7.65
N ARG A 48 15.93 -0.44 7.43
CA ARG A 48 16.50 0.49 8.44
C ARG A 48 15.86 1.88 8.41
N GLU A 49 15.22 2.27 7.31
CA GLU A 49 14.63 3.60 7.13
C GLU A 49 13.21 3.69 7.71
N TYR A 50 12.48 2.57 7.74
CA TYR A 50 11.08 2.50 8.15
C TYR A 50 10.90 1.52 9.31
N ASN A 51 10.04 1.86 10.27
CA ASN A 51 9.70 0.93 11.34
C ASN A 51 8.75 -0.14 10.81
N ARG A 52 9.03 -1.41 11.13
CA ARG A 52 8.14 -2.54 10.84
C ARG A 52 7.80 -2.63 9.33
N LEU A 53 6.54 -2.42 8.96
CA LEU A 53 6.06 -2.47 7.57
C LEU A 53 5.58 -1.07 7.09
N ASP A 54 6.03 0.01 7.73
CA ASP A 54 5.62 1.38 7.40
C ASP A 54 5.99 1.80 5.97
N GLU A 55 7.05 1.23 5.40
CA GLU A 55 7.49 1.54 4.04
C GLU A 55 6.38 1.33 3.00
N PHE A 56 5.58 0.27 3.15
CA PHE A 56 4.50 -0.02 2.21
C PHE A 56 3.45 1.10 2.19
N PHE A 57 3.19 1.71 3.34
CA PHE A 57 2.28 2.85 3.45
C PHE A 57 2.95 4.14 2.95
N ALA A 58 4.17 4.44 3.41
CA ALA A 58 4.90 5.65 3.07
C ALA A 58 5.18 5.79 1.57
N THR A 59 5.50 4.69 0.89
CA THR A 59 5.78 4.70 -0.54
C THR A 59 4.50 4.68 -1.39
N SER A 60 3.40 4.13 -0.89
CA SER A 60 2.13 4.03 -1.61
C SER A 60 1.33 5.33 -1.57
N GLU A 61 1.27 6.01 -0.43
CA GLU A 61 0.48 7.23 -0.23
C GLU A 61 0.69 8.31 -1.31
N PRO A 62 1.93 8.77 -1.61
CA PRO A 62 2.14 9.84 -2.59
C PRO A 62 1.80 9.40 -4.02
N ARG A 63 1.66 8.09 -4.27
CA ARG A 63 1.38 7.51 -5.57
C ARG A 63 -0.12 7.30 -5.79
N LEU A 64 -0.98 7.53 -4.80
CA LEU A 64 -2.43 7.40 -4.96
C LEU A 64 -3.02 8.60 -5.70
N SER A 65 -3.76 8.29 -6.76
CA SER A 65 -4.22 9.28 -7.73
C SER A 65 -5.72 9.53 -7.70
N THR A 66 -6.51 8.59 -7.18
CA THR A 66 -7.97 8.67 -7.12
C THR A 66 -8.47 8.97 -5.71
N GLU A 67 -9.60 9.67 -5.59
CA GLU A 67 -10.27 9.90 -4.31
C GLU A 67 -10.65 8.59 -3.62
N ARG A 68 -11.14 7.62 -4.40
CA ARG A 68 -11.52 6.30 -3.89
C ARG A 68 -10.31 5.54 -3.36
N GLY A 69 -9.18 5.57 -4.07
CA GLY A 69 -7.92 4.96 -3.64
C GLY A 69 -7.44 5.54 -2.32
N ARG A 70 -7.42 6.88 -2.18
CA ARG A 70 -7.06 7.57 -0.93
C ARG A 70 -7.99 7.22 0.24
N ALA A 71 -9.30 7.17 0.00
CA ALA A 71 -10.28 6.83 1.03
C ALA A 71 -10.17 5.36 1.51
N LEU A 72 -9.82 4.43 0.61
CA LEU A 72 -9.56 3.04 0.97
C LEU A 72 -8.22 2.90 1.69
N PHE A 73 -7.18 3.59 1.22
CA PHE A 73 -5.87 3.63 1.86
C PHE A 73 -5.97 4.05 3.31
N GLU A 74 -6.68 5.15 3.59
CA GLU A 74 -6.89 5.64 4.94
C GLU A 74 -7.55 4.61 5.86
N GLN A 75 -8.50 3.83 5.34
CA GLN A 75 -9.14 2.76 6.10
C GLN A 75 -8.19 1.60 6.41
N VAL A 76 -7.31 1.25 5.47
CA VAL A 76 -6.30 0.21 5.68
C VAL A 76 -5.24 0.69 6.67
N ARG A 77 -4.76 1.93 6.52
CA ARG A 77 -3.78 2.56 7.41
C ARG A 77 -4.25 2.56 8.86
N ARG A 78 -5.48 3.02 9.13
CA ARG A 78 -6.06 2.98 10.48
C ARG A 78 -6.11 1.58 11.07
N LYS A 79 -6.47 0.57 10.26
CA LYS A 79 -6.51 -0.83 10.72
C LYS A 79 -5.11 -1.37 11.02
N TYR A 80 -4.08 -0.88 10.34
CA TYR A 80 -2.68 -1.25 10.55
C TYR A 80 -2.09 -0.60 11.79
N GLU A 81 -2.30 0.70 11.97
CA GLU A 81 -1.92 1.44 13.19
C GLU A 81 -2.55 0.80 14.45
N ALA A 82 -3.85 0.47 14.38
CA ALA A 82 -4.53 -0.24 15.45
C ALA A 82 -3.96 -1.65 15.70
N ALA A 83 -3.51 -2.36 14.66
CA ALA A 83 -2.89 -3.68 14.81
C ALA A 83 -1.49 -3.62 15.44
N ARG A 84 -0.77 -2.50 15.24
CA ARG A 84 0.54 -2.23 15.88
C ARG A 84 0.43 -1.83 17.35
N GLY A 85 -0.76 -1.42 17.80
CA GLY A 85 -0.97 -0.87 19.14
C GLY A 85 -0.61 0.62 19.27
N GLU A 86 -0.64 1.36 18.17
CA GLU A 86 -0.47 2.83 18.15
C GLU A 86 -1.86 3.47 18.08
N GLU A 87 -2.41 3.89 19.24
CA GLU A 87 -3.60 4.76 19.36
C GLU A 87 -3.21 6.18 19.81
#